data_AF-A0A447I7T1-F1
#
_entry.id   AF-A0A447I7T1-F1
#
_cell.length_a   1.000
_cell.length_b   1.000
_cell.length_c   1.000
_cell.angle_alpha   90.00
_cell.angle_beta   90.00
_cell.angle_gamma   90.00
#
_symmetry.space_group_name_H-M   'P 1'
#
loop_
_entity.id
_entity.type
_entity.pdbx_description
1 polymer ?
#
loop_
_entity_poly.entity_id
_entity_poly.type
_entity_poly.pdbx_seq_one_letter_code
_entity_poly.pdbx_strand_id
1 'polypeptide(L)' 'MNIFARFAQDESGATAIEYGLIAALISVGIIVAAQALGGNLGSLFNGISDVLGDSVNNMNTPAAPAAGGGS' A
#
# COMPACT_ATOMS: atom_id res chain seq x y z
N MET A 1 -40.73 -7.63 -30.14
CA MET A 1 -39.73 -7.78 -29.07
C MET A 1 -38.73 -6.65 -29.19
N ASN A 2 -38.96 -5.56 -28.45
CA ASN A 2 -38.24 -4.29 -28.59
C ASN A 2 -36.89 -4.30 -27.88
N ILE A 3 -35.90 -5.04 -28.40
CA ILE A 3 -34.53 -4.96 -27.87
C ILE A 3 -33.98 -3.53 -28.05
N PHE A 4 -34.29 -2.90 -29.18
CA PHE A 4 -33.89 -1.51 -29.48
C PHE A 4 -34.63 -0.46 -28.64
N ALA A 5 -35.87 -0.69 -28.20
CA ALA A 5 -36.54 0.25 -27.29
C ALA A 5 -36.07 0.08 -25.83
N ARG A 6 -35.59 -1.12 -25.45
CA ARG A 6 -34.87 -1.31 -24.18
C ARG A 6 -33.49 -0.65 -24.17
N PHE A 7 -32.88 -0.45 -25.34
CA PHE A 7 -31.68 0.37 -25.55
C PHE A 7 -31.99 1.86 -25.82
N ALA A 8 -33.25 2.24 -26.09
CA ALA A 8 -33.64 3.65 -26.20
C ALA A 8 -34.19 4.21 -24.88
N GLN A 9 -34.62 3.34 -23.96
CA GLN A 9 -34.77 3.64 -22.53
C GLN A 9 -33.41 3.66 -21.79
N ASP A 10 -32.32 3.82 -22.55
CA ASP A 10 -30.90 3.82 -22.15
C ASP A 10 -30.34 5.24 -21.96
N GLU A 11 -31.14 6.16 -21.44
CA GLU A 11 -30.62 7.40 -20.84
C GLU A 11 -29.75 7.08 -19.59
N SER A 12 -29.91 5.88 -19.02
CA SER A 12 -29.04 5.33 -17.99
C SER A 12 -27.70 4.79 -18.54
N GLY A 13 -27.57 4.46 -19.82
CA GLY A 13 -26.33 3.94 -20.44
C GLY A 13 -25.48 5.04 -21.07
N ALA A 14 -26.13 6.03 -21.70
CA ALA A 14 -25.45 7.23 -22.19
C ALA A 14 -24.79 8.03 -21.03
N THR A 15 -25.42 8.08 -19.86
CA THR A 15 -24.84 8.64 -18.62
C THR A 15 -23.76 7.75 -18.00
N ALA A 16 -23.83 6.42 -18.15
CA ALA A 16 -22.81 5.49 -17.65
C ALA A 16 -21.47 5.62 -18.38
N ILE A 17 -21.45 6.00 -19.66
CA ILE A 17 -20.20 6.24 -20.42
C ILE A 17 -19.48 7.50 -19.93
N GLU A 18 -20.21 8.55 -19.58
CA GLU A 18 -19.65 9.82 -19.10
C GLU A 18 -19.09 9.70 -17.68
N TYR A 19 -19.90 9.14 -16.77
CA TYR A 19 -19.44 8.84 -15.41
C TYR A 19 -18.39 7.72 -15.40
N GLY A 20 -18.38 6.85 -16.41
CA GLY A 20 -17.36 5.81 -16.60
C GLY A 20 -15.96 6.39 -16.82
N LEU A 21 -15.84 7.47 -17.61
CA LEU A 21 -14.55 8.14 -17.83
C LEU A 21 -14.06 8.88 -16.59
N ILE A 22 -14.96 9.54 -15.86
CA ILE A 22 -14.62 10.20 -14.59
C ILE A 22 -14.21 9.15 -13.54
N ALA A 23 -14.95 8.05 -13.42
CA ALA A 23 -14.64 6.95 -12.53
C ALA A 23 -13.29 6.28 -12.88
N ALA A 24 -12.95 6.17 -14.17
CA ALA A 24 -11.66 5.69 -14.62
C ALA A 24 -10.51 6.62 -14.19
N LEU A 25 -10.66 7.93 -14.36
CA LEU A 25 -9.66 8.92 -13.93
C LEU A 25 -9.46 8.92 -12.40
N ILE A 26 -10.56 8.87 -11.64
CA ILE A 26 -10.51 8.77 -10.17
C ILE A 26 -9.83 7.46 -9.75
N SER A 27 -10.18 6.33 -10.38
CA SER A 27 -9.57 5.03 -10.08
C SER A 27 -8.07 5.04 -10.31
N VAL A 28 -7.60 5.60 -11.42
CA VAL A 28 -6.15 5.73 -11.69
C VAL A 28 -5.46 6.57 -10.61
N GLY A 29 -6.06 7.69 -10.19
CA GLY A 29 -5.55 8.51 -9.09
C GLY A 29 -5.46 7.75 -7.77
N ILE A 30 -6.50 6.99 -7.43
CA ILE A 30 -6.54 6.14 -6.22
C ILE A 30 -5.46 5.06 -6.28
N ILE A 31 -5.27 4.40 -7.43
CA ILE A 31 -4.25 3.36 -7.61
C ILE A 31 -2.84 3.90 -7.36
N VAL A 32 -2.52 5.09 -7.92
CA VAL A 32 -1.23 5.73 -7.71
C VAL A 32 -1.03 6.11 -6.23
N ALA A 33 -2.05 6.69 -5.60
CA ALA A 33 -2.01 7.03 -4.19
C ALA A 33 -1.84 5.79 -3.29
N ALA A 34 -2.54 4.70 -3.60
CA ALA A 34 -2.44 3.43 -2.89
C ALA A 34 -1.04 2.80 -3.03
N GLN A 35 -0.41 2.89 -4.20
CA GLN A 35 0.97 2.42 -4.39
C GLN A 35 1.97 3.22 -3.54
N ALA A 36 1.87 4.55 -3.56
CA ALA A 36 2.74 5.40 -2.73
C ALA A 36 2.53 5.15 -1.24
N LEU A 37 1.27 5.03 -0.81
CA LEU A 37 0.91 4.69 0.57
C LEU A 37 1.48 3.32 0.96
N GLY A 38 1.29 2.30 0.13
CA GLY A 38 1.82 0.96 0.35
C GLY A 38 3.34 0.95 0.49
N GLY A 39 4.04 1.70 -0.36
CA GLY A 39 5.50 1.85 -0.27
C GLY A 39 5.95 2.47 1.05
N ASN A 40 5.30 3.56 1.49
CA ASN A 40 5.61 4.21 2.76
C ASN A 40 5.32 3.32 3.96
N LEU A 41 4.20 2.60 3.96
CA LEU A 41 3.87 1.63 5.01
C LEU A 41 4.89 0.47 5.03
N GLY A 42 5.30 -0.03 3.87
CA GLY A 42 6.35 -1.04 3.76
C GLY A 42 7.66 -0.57 4.39
N SER A 43 8.11 0.63 4.05
CA SER A 43 9.31 1.24 4.66
C SER A 43 9.19 1.39 6.17
N LEU A 44 8.03 1.81 6.68
CA LEU A 44 7.78 1.92 8.11
C LEU A 44 7.90 0.56 8.81
N PHE A 45 7.24 -0.47 8.29
CA PHE A 45 7.31 -1.80 8.89
C PHE A 45 8.70 -2.43 8.79
N ASN A 46 9.43 -2.19 7.70
CA ASN A 46 10.82 -2.62 7.57
C ASN A 46 11.70 -1.95 8.64
N GLY A 47 11.56 -0.63 8.84
CA GLY A 47 12.30 0.07 9.89
C GLY A 47 12.00 -0.47 11.30
N ILE A 48 10.74 -0.79 11.59
CA ILE A 48 10.35 -1.43 12.86
C ILE A 48 11.00 -2.82 12.98
N SER A 49 10.97 -3.61 11.91
CA SER A 49 11.58 -4.94 11.86
C SER A 49 13.08 -4.88 12.09
N ASP A 50 13.77 -3.91 11.50
CA ASP A 50 15.22 -3.73 11.64
C ASP A 50 15.58 -3.37 13.08
N VAL A 51 14.87 -2.42 13.69
CA VAL A 51 15.09 -2.02 15.09
C VAL A 51 14.83 -3.19 16.05
N LEU A 52 13.76 -3.95 15.82
CA LEU A 52 13.44 -5.09 16.67
C LEU A 52 14.46 -6.22 16.48
N GLY A 53 14.88 -6.50 15.25
CA GLY A 53 15.91 -7.48 14.93
C GLY A 53 17.25 -7.12 15.55
N ASP A 54 17.68 -5.87 15.42
CA ASP A 54 18.91 -5.37 16.06
C ASP A 54 18.85 -5.46 17.59
N SER A 55 17.71 -5.07 18.18
CA SER A 55 17.49 -5.20 19.63
C SER A 55 17.56 -6.65 20.12
N VAL A 56 17.05 -7.60 19.34
CA VAL A 56 17.14 -9.04 19.65
C VAL A 56 18.58 -9.54 19.51
N ASN A 57 19.29 -9.14 18.45
CA ASN A 57 20.67 -9.56 18.20
C ASN A 57 21.65 -9.00 19.24
N ASN A 58 21.49 -7.73 19.62
CA ASN A 58 22.30 -7.08 20.65
C ASN A 58 22.07 -7.70 22.06
N MET A 59 20.91 -8.33 22.28
CA MET A 59 20.66 -9.11 23.51
C MET A 59 21.34 -10.49 23.48
N ASN A 60 21.61 -11.03 22.29
CA ASN A 60 22.22 -12.34 22.10
C ASN A 60 23.75 -12.30 21.88
N THR A 61 24.36 -11.12 21.71
CA THR A 61 25.81 -11.00 21.81
C THR A 61 26.17 -11.05 23.30
N PRO A 62 26.86 -12.11 23.79
CA PRO A 62 27.29 -12.15 25.18
C PRO A 62 28.13 -10.91 25.43
N ALA A 63 27.87 -10.18 26.52
CA ALA A 63 28.76 -9.13 26.97
C ALA A 63 30.19 -9.69 26.95
N ALA A 64 31.05 -9.14 26.09
CA ALA A 64 32.43 -9.59 26.02
C ALA A 64 32.99 -9.54 27.46
N PRO A 65 33.62 -10.62 27.96
CA PRO A 65 34.13 -10.63 29.33
C PRO A 65 35.05 -9.43 29.46
N ALA A 66 34.74 -8.55 30.42
CA ALA A 66 35.52 -7.35 30.67
C ALA A 66 36.98 -7.75 30.77
N ALA A 67 37.80 -7.34 29.79
CA ALA A 67 39.21 -7.67 29.76
C ALA A 67 39.81 -7.12 31.05
N GLY A 68 40.20 -8.04 31.95
CA GLY A 68 40.77 -7.69 33.24
C GLY A 68 41.95 -6.76 33.03
N GLY A 69 41.84 -5.56 33.60
CA GLY A 69 42.96 -4.63 33.75
C GLY A 69 43.97 -5.27 34.70
N GLY A 70 44.95 -5.96 34.12
CA GLY A 70 46.12 -6.43 34.82
C GLY A 70 47.11 -5.29 34.99
N SER A 71 47.36 -4.93 36.24
CA SER A 71 48.65 -4.48 36.73
C SER A 71 48.85 -5.10 38.10
#